data_AF-A0A402AX31-F1
#
_entry.id   AF-A0A402AX31-F1
#
_cell.length_a   1.000
_cell.length_b   1.000
_cell.length_c   1.000
_cell.angle_alpha   90.00
_cell.angle_beta   90.00
_cell.angle_gamma   90.00
#
_symmetry.space_group_name_H-M   'P 1'
#
loop_
_entity.id
_entity.type
_entity.pdbx_description
1 polymer ?
#
loop_
_entity_poly.entity_id
_entity_poly.type
_entity_poly.pdbx_seq_one_letter_code
_entity_poly.pdbx_strand_id
1 'polypeptide(L)'
;MSTTNPLPRISRPLSNTPTPTVLQKPYRVPTNGNVLAYMEQVGLTREHRRLYMLIDGQRTTHELISLMGKNPEKILELLNDLERTGLVMHN
;
A
#
# COMPACT_ATOMS: atom_id res chain seq x y z
N MET A 1 35.65 32.88 25.79
CA MET A 1 36.20 31.98 24.77
C MET A 1 35.50 30.62 24.87
N SER A 2 34.97 30.18 23.73
CA SER A 2 34.64 28.81 23.33
C SER A 2 33.69 27.94 24.17
N THR A 3 32.45 27.93 23.67
CA THR A 3 31.37 26.94 23.76
C THR A 3 31.80 25.52 23.39
N THR A 4 31.28 24.51 24.10
CA THR A 4 31.02 23.17 23.53
C THR A 4 29.84 22.56 24.28
N ASN A 5 28.64 22.78 23.75
CA ASN A 5 27.46 21.99 24.09
C ASN A 5 27.53 20.69 23.28
N PRO A 6 27.50 19.50 23.90
CA PRO A 6 27.34 18.26 23.14
C PRO A 6 25.91 18.21 22.59
N LEU A 7 25.79 18.08 21.27
CA LEU A 7 24.54 17.85 20.57
C LEU A 7 23.83 16.61 21.13
N PRO A 8 22.52 16.66 21.45
CA PRO A 8 21.75 15.45 21.65
C PRO A 8 21.64 14.75 20.30
N ARG A 9 22.23 13.56 20.21
CA ARG A 9 22.03 12.64 19.08
C ARG A 9 20.53 12.42 18.96
N ILE A 10 19.91 13.05 17.97
CA ILE A 10 18.53 12.79 17.56
C ILE A 10 18.54 11.35 17.05
N SER A 11 18.28 10.41 17.95
CA SER A 11 17.80 9.09 17.59
C SER A 11 16.45 9.33 16.93
N ARG A 12 16.42 9.47 15.60
CA ARG A 12 15.19 9.21 14.85
C ARG A 12 14.89 7.74 15.11
N PRO A 13 13.84 7.37 15.88
CA PRO A 13 13.25 6.07 15.62
C PRO A 13 12.82 6.13 14.15
N LEU A 14 13.35 5.21 13.34
CA LEU A 14 12.67 4.82 12.11
C LEU A 14 11.20 4.67 12.50
N SER A 15 10.32 5.51 11.93
CA SER A 15 8.88 5.34 12.07
C SER A 15 8.47 4.06 11.35
N ASN A 16 8.78 2.91 11.95
CA ASN A 16 8.14 1.63 11.68
C ASN A 16 6.86 1.55 12.52
N THR A 17 6.05 2.60 12.50
CA THR A 17 4.67 2.53 12.95
C THR A 17 3.84 2.08 11.76
N PRO A 18 3.38 0.81 11.68
CA PRO A 18 2.35 0.43 10.73
C PRO A 18 1.02 1.07 11.16
N THR A 19 0.83 2.34 10.80
CA THR A 19 -0.40 3.13 10.97
C THR A 19 -0.51 3.97 9.69
N PRO A 20 -1.60 4.03 8.88
CA PRO A 20 -3.02 3.67 9.08
C PRO A 20 -3.63 2.77 7.97
N THR A 21 -2.80 2.19 7.08
CA THR A 21 -3.25 1.52 5.84
C THR A 21 -4.25 0.39 6.06
N VAL A 22 -4.20 -0.28 7.21
CA VAL A 22 -5.12 -1.40 7.53
C VAL A 22 -6.59 -0.96 7.67
N LEU A 23 -6.81 0.29 8.09
CA LEU A 23 -8.14 0.89 8.28
C LEU A 23 -8.60 1.69 7.06
N GLN A 24 -7.68 1.99 6.13
CA GLN A 24 -8.01 2.71 4.91
C GLN A 24 -8.83 1.83 3.99
N LYS A 25 -9.72 2.49 3.24
CA LYS A 25 -10.54 1.84 2.22
C LYS A 25 -9.88 2.06 0.86
N PRO A 26 -9.12 1.09 0.35
CA PRO A 26 -8.63 1.18 -1.01
C PRO A 26 -9.83 1.26 -1.96
N TYR A 27 -9.76 2.19 -2.89
CA TYR A 27 -10.71 2.31 -3.98
C TYR A 27 -9.97 2.25 -5.32
N ARG A 28 -10.67 1.73 -6.34
CA ARG A 28 -10.14 1.70 -7.70
C ARG A 28 -10.19 3.10 -8.30
N VAL A 29 -9.08 3.54 -8.88
CA VAL A 29 -9.06 4.76 -9.68
C VAL A 29 -9.64 4.44 -11.06
N PRO A 30 -10.70 5.15 -11.51
CA PRO A 30 -11.25 4.94 -12.84
C PRO A 30 -10.22 5.32 -13.89
N THR A 31 -9.70 4.33 -14.60
CA THR A 31 -8.75 4.52 -15.70
C THR A 31 -9.46 4.24 -17.02
N ASN A 32 -9.33 5.15 -18.00
CA ASN A 32 -10.03 5.08 -19.29
C ASN A 32 -9.46 4.02 -20.26
N GLY A 33 -8.59 3.13 -19.79
CA GLY A 33 -7.85 2.17 -20.61
C GLY A 33 -7.97 0.74 -20.09
N ASN A 34 -7.36 -0.21 -20.81
CA ASN A 34 -7.33 -1.60 -20.39
C ASN A 34 -6.37 -1.79 -19.21
N VAL A 35 -6.90 -1.64 -17.99
CA VAL A 35 -6.15 -1.77 -16.74
C VAL A 35 -5.41 -3.11 -16.65
N LEU A 36 -6.01 -4.22 -17.12
CA LEU A 36 -5.33 -5.52 -17.10
C LEU A 36 -4.08 -5.54 -17.99
N ALA A 37 -4.15 -4.93 -19.18
CA ALA A 37 -3.00 -4.84 -20.09
C ALA A 37 -1.90 -3.94 -19.50
N TYR A 38 -2.27 -2.84 -18.86
CA TYR A 38 -1.33 -1.97 -18.16
C TYR A 38 -0.65 -2.72 -17.00
N MET A 39 -1.43 -3.46 -16.20
CA MET A 39 -0.90 -4.31 -15.12
C MET A 39 0.10 -5.35 -15.63
N GLU A 40 -0.17 -5.96 -16.78
CA GLU A 40 0.79 -6.87 -17.42
C GLU A 40 2.08 -6.18 -17.85
N GLN A 41 1.96 -4.98 -18.43
CA GLN A 41 3.09 -4.20 -18.91
C GLN A 41 4.03 -3.75 -17.77
N VAL A 42 3.48 -3.41 -16.60
CA VAL A 42 4.29 -3.03 -15.42
C VAL A 42 4.79 -4.24 -14.61
N GLY A 43 4.48 -5.47 -15.05
CA GLY A 43 4.94 -6.69 -14.38
C GLY A 43 4.12 -7.10 -13.16
N LEU A 44 2.89 -6.58 -12.99
CA LEU A 44 2.02 -6.98 -11.89
C LEU A 44 1.54 -8.42 -12.06
N THR A 45 1.78 -9.21 -11.02
CA THR A 45 1.45 -10.65 -11.00
C THR A 45 -0.07 -10.89 -10.95
N ARG A 46 -0.47 -12.16 -11.13
CA ARG A 46 -1.89 -12.58 -10.98
C ARG A 46 -2.47 -12.23 -9.60
N GLU A 47 -1.65 -12.20 -8.56
CA GLU A 47 -2.08 -11.86 -7.20
C GLU A 47 -2.54 -10.41 -7.10
N HIS A 48 -1.81 -9.48 -7.75
CA HIS A 48 -2.21 -8.08 -7.84
C HIS A 48 -3.54 -7.90 -8.55
N ARG A 49 -3.77 -8.62 -9.66
CA ARG A 49 -5.05 -8.58 -10.38
C ARG A 49 -6.19 -9.12 -9.54
N ARG A 50 -5.96 -10.21 -8.81
CA ARG A 50 -6.94 -10.78 -7.88
C ARG A 50 -7.29 -9.79 -6.77
N LEU A 51 -6.28 -9.17 -6.16
CA LEU A 51 -6.48 -8.13 -5.15
C LEU A 51 -7.25 -6.94 -5.73
N TYR A 52 -6.85 -6.45 -6.90
CA TYR A 52 -7.53 -5.38 -7.63
C TYR A 52 -9.01 -5.70 -7.88
N MET A 53 -9.34 -6.92 -8.30
CA MET A 53 -10.72 -7.38 -8.49
C MET A 53 -11.54 -7.47 -7.18
N LEU A 54 -10.88 -7.57 -6.01
CA LEU A 54 -11.54 -7.55 -4.71
C LEU A 54 -11.73 -6.13 -4.16
N ILE A 55 -10.89 -5.18 -4.58
CA ILE A 55 -10.99 -3.77 -4.17
C ILE A 55 -12.24 -3.16 -4.82
N ASP A 56 -13.28 -2.92 -4.05
CA ASP A 56 -14.57 -2.35 -4.49
C ASP A 56 -14.79 -0.92 -3.98
N GLY A 57 -13.85 -0.38 -3.19
CA GLY A 57 -14.00 0.91 -2.51
C GLY A 57 -14.85 0.85 -1.23
N GLN A 58 -15.37 -0.32 -0.86
CA GLN A 58 -16.19 -0.49 0.34
C GLN A 58 -15.43 -1.14 1.50
N ARG A 59 -14.51 -2.06 1.16
CA ARG A 59 -13.74 -2.86 2.11
C ARG A 59 -12.48 -2.15 2.56
N THR A 60 -12.11 -2.36 3.83
CA THR A 60 -10.81 -1.91 4.34
C THR A 60 -9.72 -2.91 3.99
N THR A 61 -8.46 -2.47 4.05
CA THR A 61 -7.30 -3.34 3.83
C THR A 61 -7.30 -4.56 4.76
N HIS A 62 -7.73 -4.43 6.02
CA HIS A 62 -7.88 -5.58 6.93
C HIS A 62 -8.88 -6.65 6.42
N GLU A 63 -9.99 -6.21 5.83
CA GLU A 63 -10.95 -7.12 5.24
C GLU A 63 -10.40 -7.80 3.98
N LEU A 64 -9.65 -7.05 3.15
CA LEU A 64 -8.96 -7.62 1.98
C LEU A 64 -7.94 -8.69 2.38
N ILE A 65 -7.19 -8.45 3.47
CA ILE A 65 -6.29 -9.45 4.08
C ILE A 65 -7.07 -10.70 4.46
N SER A 66 -8.19 -10.53 5.18
CA SER A 66 -9.03 -11.64 5.65
C SER A 66 -9.65 -12.43 4.49
N LEU A 67 -10.08 -11.75 3.41
CA LEU A 67 -10.67 -12.37 2.21
C LEU A 67 -9.68 -13.15 1.37
N MET A 68 -8.46 -12.62 1.23
CA MET A 68 -7.41 -13.30 0.52
C MET A 68 -6.89 -14.52 1.29
N GLY A 69 -7.05 -14.53 2.63
CA GLY A 69 -6.56 -15.60 3.50
C GLY A 69 -5.04 -15.77 3.41
N LYS A 70 -4.32 -14.70 3.08
CA LYS A 70 -2.85 -14.68 2.93
C LYS A 70 -2.19 -13.83 4.00
N ASN A 71 -0.87 -13.94 4.08
CA ASN A 71 -0.05 -13.12 4.98
C ASN A 71 -0.37 -11.62 4.79
N PRO A 72 -0.67 -10.90 5.88
CA PRO A 72 -1.02 -9.47 5.83
C PRO A 72 0.09 -8.63 5.19
N GLU A 73 1.35 -8.95 5.48
CA GLU A 73 2.52 -8.27 4.91
C GLU A 73 2.52 -8.36 3.38
N LYS A 74 2.26 -9.55 2.83
CA LYS A 74 2.20 -9.75 1.38
C LYS A 74 1.04 -9.00 0.74
N ILE A 75 -0.10 -8.91 1.42
CA ILE A 75 -1.23 -8.11 0.93
C ILE A 75 -0.85 -6.63 0.89
N LEU A 76 -0.21 -6.13 1.94
CA LEU A 76 0.23 -4.75 2.03
C LEU A 76 1.26 -4.42 0.94
N GLU A 77 2.19 -5.33 0.64
CA GLU A 77 3.11 -5.19 -0.50
C GLU A 77 2.36 -5.09 -1.83
N LEU A 78 1.46 -6.04 -2.11
CA LEU A 78 0.65 -6.04 -3.34
C LEU A 78 -0.18 -4.76 -3.47
N LEU A 79 -0.73 -4.28 -2.36
CA LEU A 79 -1.54 -3.07 -2.29
C LEU A 79 -0.68 -1.82 -2.58
N ASN A 80 0.51 -1.74 -1.99
CA ASN A 80 1.46 -0.66 -2.22
C ASN A 80 1.94 -0.63 -3.69
N ASP A 81 2.16 -1.80 -4.30
CA ASP A 81 2.50 -1.90 -5.72
C ASP A 81 1.35 -1.41 -6.61
N LEU A 82 0.10 -1.75 -6.27
CA LEU A 82 -1.08 -1.23 -6.95
C LEU A 82 -1.23 0.29 -6.80
N GLU A 83 -0.91 0.84 -5.62
CA GLU A 83 -0.90 2.29 -5.39
C GLU A 83 0.18 3.01 -6.19
N ARG A 84 1.39 2.44 -6.24
CA ARG A 84 2.51 2.98 -7.02
C ARG A 84 2.20 3.08 -8.51
N THR A 85 1.34 2.19 -9.01
CA THR A 85 0.88 2.21 -10.40
C THR A 85 -0.27 3.19 -10.66
N GLY A 86 -0.79 3.84 -9.62
CA GLY A 86 -1.91 4.78 -9.72
C GLY A 86 -3.26 4.12 -10.02
N LEU A 87 -3.34 2.79 -9.94
CA LEU A 87 -4.57 2.02 -10.19
C LEU A 87 -5.50 1.98 -8.98
N VAL A 88 -4.92 2.07 -7.78
CA VAL A 88 -5.60 2.04 -6.49
C VAL A 88 -5.13 3.23 -5.68
N MET A 89 -6.01 3.80 -4.87
CA MET A 89 -5.66 4.80 -3.87
C MET A 89 -6.39 4.50 -2.58
N HIS A 90 -5.80 4.89 -1.45
CA HIS A 90 -6.47 4.90 -0.17
C HIS A 90 -7.10 6.26 0.14
N ASN A 91 -8.24 6.24 0.85
CA ASN A 91 -8.86 7.41 1.48
C ASN A 91 -8.86 7.26 3.00
#